data_AF-A0A2V9KWR5-F1
#
_entry.id   AF-A0A2V9KWR5-F1
#
_cell.length_a   1.000
_cell.length_b   1.000
_cell.length_c   1.000
_cell.angle_alpha   90.00
_cell.angle_beta   90.00
_cell.angle_gamma   90.00
#
_symmetry.space_group_name_H-M   'P 1'
#
loop_
_entity.id
_entity.type
_entity.pdbx_description
1 polymer ?
#
loop_
_entity_poly.entity_id
_entity_poly.type
_entity_poly.pdbx_seq_one_letter_code
_entity_poly.pdbx_strand_id
1 'polypeptide(L)'
;MTEVIAIRYHASLGGRSMSTLSLPLPLRRYRCYYRPIILAAAAFLLLGVFWFTSRYPQLLSKAEHVGQALPSMAYGHEVLRIVEDAPWWQRILYGAVNWLDSMKIGMTFGVLFGALLNTFLRYYPLKIGKNLYLNSLKGALVGVPMGVCANCAVPTACGVTRGHGRIEVALGFLFSSPNFNPVVVMMTFMALPWTMSLTKYAIVLLVILVIVPTVIAWLERSKPLKALTVCIVPLASSDCKETFLFVSKELALDYIKNVWMLVKPTVTIMLLASVLADALLTLIP
;
A
#
# COMPACT_ATOMS: atom_id res chain seq x y z
N MET A 1 -55.50 -20.97 6.17
CA MET A 1 -55.60 -22.37 6.64
C MET A 1 -54.19 -22.74 7.09
N THR A 2 -53.86 -22.47 8.36
CA THR A 2 -53.84 -23.43 9.49
C THR A 2 -52.59 -24.32 9.40
N GLU A 3 -51.68 -24.38 10.37
CA GLU A 3 -51.87 -24.40 11.83
C GLU A 3 -50.74 -23.72 12.61
N VAL A 4 -51.14 -23.02 13.69
CA VAL A 4 -50.27 -22.60 14.78
C VAL A 4 -50.47 -23.62 15.90
N ILE A 5 -49.46 -24.44 16.18
CA ILE A 5 -49.47 -25.33 17.35
C ILE A 5 -49.05 -24.48 18.56
N ALA A 6 -50.04 -23.96 19.28
CA ALA A 6 -49.86 -23.28 20.56
C ALA A 6 -49.96 -24.31 21.70
N ILE A 7 -48.83 -24.71 22.26
CA ILE A 7 -48.80 -25.49 23.50
C ILE A 7 -48.86 -24.50 24.67
N ARG A 8 -50.05 -24.37 25.28
CA ARG A 8 -50.24 -23.71 26.59
C ARG A 8 -49.68 -24.62 27.69
N TYR A 9 -48.65 -24.17 28.39
CA TYR A 9 -48.36 -24.62 29.75
C TYR A 9 -48.68 -23.49 30.71
N HIS A 10 -49.69 -23.71 31.56
CA HIS A 10 -49.94 -22.89 32.75
C HIS A 10 -49.22 -23.59 33.92
N ALA A 11 -48.14 -22.99 34.41
CA ALA A 11 -47.63 -23.27 35.75
C ALA A 11 -47.03 -21.98 36.32
N SER A 12 -47.65 -21.53 37.39
CA SER A 12 -47.33 -20.36 38.20
C SER A 12 -46.00 -20.51 38.93
N LEU A 13 -45.31 -19.37 39.13
CA LEU A 13 -44.41 -19.00 40.24
C LEU A 13 -43.00 -18.56 39.82
N GLY A 14 -42.69 -17.29 40.12
CA GLY A 14 -41.36 -16.84 40.56
C GLY A 14 -40.37 -16.50 39.45
N GLY A 15 -40.06 -15.21 39.32
CA GLY A 15 -39.22 -14.67 38.26
C GLY A 15 -37.75 -15.12 38.32
N ARG A 16 -37.27 -15.60 37.16
CA ARG A 16 -35.93 -15.39 36.60
C ARG A 16 -35.98 -15.84 35.14
N SER A 17 -35.99 -14.88 34.21
CA SER A 17 -35.89 -15.18 32.79
C SER A 17 -34.50 -15.76 32.50
N MET A 18 -34.40 -17.08 32.40
CA MET A 18 -33.28 -17.73 31.71
C MET A 18 -33.43 -17.41 30.22
N SER A 19 -32.68 -16.42 29.76
CA SER A 19 -32.51 -16.16 28.33
C SER A 19 -31.90 -17.40 27.69
N THR A 20 -32.68 -18.07 26.86
CA THR A 20 -32.21 -19.13 25.96
C THR A 20 -31.13 -18.54 25.06
N LEU A 21 -29.87 -18.80 25.38
CA LEU A 21 -28.71 -18.47 24.56
C LEU A 21 -28.75 -19.36 23.31
N SER A 22 -29.58 -18.98 22.34
CA SER A 22 -29.48 -19.50 20.99
C SER A 22 -28.18 -18.95 20.38
N LEU A 23 -27.19 -19.82 20.21
CA LEU A 23 -25.98 -19.53 19.46
C LEU A 23 -26.24 -19.94 18.00
N PRO A 24 -26.62 -19.03 17.08
CA PRO A 24 -26.79 -19.41 15.68
C PRO A 24 -25.40 -19.60 15.06
N LEU A 25 -25.07 -20.85 14.70
CA LEU A 25 -23.91 -21.16 13.87
C LEU A 25 -24.01 -20.47 12.49
N PRO A 26 -22.88 -20.06 11.89
CA PRO A 26 -22.75 -18.84 11.09
C PRO A 26 -22.93 -19.03 9.57
N LEU A 27 -23.65 -20.06 9.12
CA LEU A 27 -23.68 -20.43 7.70
C LEU A 27 -24.49 -19.49 6.80
N ARG A 28 -25.29 -18.57 7.34
CA ARG A 28 -26.03 -17.56 6.54
C ARG A 28 -25.25 -16.25 6.37
N ARG A 29 -24.11 -16.08 7.05
CA ARG A 29 -23.35 -14.83 7.09
C ARG A 29 -22.15 -14.78 6.13
N TYR A 30 -21.74 -15.89 5.52
CA TYR A 30 -20.58 -15.92 4.59
C TYR A 30 -20.74 -14.99 3.38
N ARG A 31 -21.98 -14.78 2.88
CA ARG A 31 -22.26 -13.85 1.78
C ARG A 31 -21.88 -12.40 2.11
N CYS A 32 -21.96 -12.02 3.38
CA CYS A 32 -21.49 -10.71 3.85
C CYS A 32 -19.95 -10.59 3.87
N TYR A 33 -19.22 -11.69 3.71
CA TYR A 33 -17.75 -11.70 3.64
C TYR A 33 -17.21 -11.80 2.21
N TYR A 34 -18.04 -11.79 1.16
CA TYR A 34 -17.55 -11.81 -0.21
C TYR A 34 -16.62 -10.63 -0.55
N ARG A 35 -17.00 -9.40 -0.18
CA ARG A 35 -16.18 -8.20 -0.41
C ARG A 35 -14.79 -8.28 0.22
N PRO A 36 -14.62 -8.55 1.54
CA PRO A 36 -13.30 -8.61 2.14
C PRO A 36 -12.51 -9.84 1.67
N ILE A 37 -13.16 -10.97 1.39
CA ILE A 37 -12.49 -12.16 0.85
C ILE A 37 -11.93 -11.88 -0.54
N ILE A 38 -12.72 -11.29 -1.45
CA ILE A 38 -12.27 -10.98 -2.81
C ILE A 38 -11.09 -9.99 -2.78
N LEU A 39 -11.18 -8.92 -1.97
CA LEU A 39 -10.11 -7.93 -1.88
C LEU A 39 -8.85 -8.50 -1.22
N ALA A 40 -8.98 -9.31 -0.17
CA ALA A 40 -7.84 -9.95 0.49
C ALA A 40 -7.17 -10.99 -0.44
N ALA A 41 -7.96 -11.78 -1.17
CA ALA A 41 -7.46 -12.72 -2.16
C ALA A 41 -6.75 -11.98 -3.31
N ALA A 42 -7.32 -10.89 -3.81
CA ALA A 42 -6.68 -10.04 -4.82
C ALA A 42 -5.35 -9.45 -4.30
N ALA A 43 -5.31 -9.00 -3.04
CA ALA A 43 -4.10 -8.45 -2.44
C ALA A 43 -3.01 -9.51 -2.31
N PHE A 44 -3.38 -10.70 -1.82
CA PHE A 44 -2.47 -11.82 -1.68
C PHE A 44 -1.93 -12.29 -3.03
N LEU A 45 -2.79 -12.42 -4.05
CA LEU A 45 -2.40 -12.79 -5.41
C LEU A 45 -1.45 -11.75 -6.00
N LEU A 46 -1.78 -10.47 -5.88
CA LEU A 46 -0.99 -9.38 -6.45
C LEU A 46 0.39 -9.28 -5.78
N LEU A 47 0.43 -9.37 -4.44
CA LEU A 47 1.68 -9.42 -3.67
C LEU A 47 2.51 -10.66 -4.00
N GLY A 48 1.88 -11.84 -4.06
CA GLY A 48 2.55 -13.09 -4.41
C GLY A 48 3.17 -13.01 -5.80
N VAL A 49 2.38 -12.66 -6.81
CA VAL A 49 2.87 -12.50 -8.18
C VAL A 49 4.03 -11.51 -8.23
N PHE A 50 3.91 -10.34 -7.60
CA PHE A 50 4.99 -9.36 -7.58
C PHE A 50 6.28 -9.88 -6.94
N TRP A 51 6.16 -10.56 -5.79
CA TRP A 51 7.33 -11.08 -5.10
C TRP A 51 8.02 -12.18 -5.91
N PHE A 52 7.27 -13.14 -6.43
CA PHE A 52 7.85 -14.28 -7.16
C PHE A 52 8.31 -13.93 -8.58
N THR A 53 7.61 -13.04 -9.29
CA THR A 53 7.95 -12.72 -10.69
C THR A 53 8.93 -11.56 -10.82
N SER A 54 8.96 -10.63 -9.85
CA SER A 54 9.79 -9.43 -9.91
C SER A 54 10.80 -9.36 -8.78
N ARG A 55 10.36 -9.44 -7.50
CA ARG A 55 11.25 -9.07 -6.38
C ARG A 55 12.33 -10.10 -6.08
N TYR A 56 11.98 -11.36 -5.90
CA TYR A 56 12.95 -12.44 -5.68
C TYR A 56 13.97 -12.56 -6.82
N PRO A 57 13.58 -12.65 -8.11
CA PRO A 57 14.55 -12.80 -9.18
C PRO A 57 15.48 -11.58 -9.30
N GLN A 58 14.98 -10.36 -9.09
CA GLN A 58 15.84 -9.15 -9.12
C GLN A 58 16.78 -9.05 -7.92
N LEU A 59 16.37 -9.54 -6.74
CA LEU A 59 17.24 -9.54 -5.56
C LEU A 59 18.34 -10.60 -5.70
N LEU A 60 18.00 -11.78 -6.22
CA LEU A 60 18.96 -12.86 -6.47
C LEU A 60 19.93 -12.50 -7.59
N SER A 61 19.45 -11.96 -8.71
CA SER A 61 20.35 -11.53 -9.80
C SER A 61 21.30 -10.43 -9.33
N LYS A 62 20.82 -9.46 -8.55
CA LYS A 62 21.70 -8.43 -7.97
C LYS A 62 22.67 -8.98 -6.94
N ALA A 63 22.30 -10.02 -6.19
CA ALA A 63 23.19 -10.70 -5.25
C ALA A 63 24.33 -11.45 -5.98
N GLU A 64 24.04 -12.06 -7.13
CA GLU A 64 25.05 -12.73 -7.98
C GLU A 64 26.07 -11.74 -8.58
N HIS A 65 25.63 -10.50 -8.87
CA HIS A 65 26.46 -9.48 -9.50
C HIS A 65 27.02 -8.46 -8.50
N VAL A 66 27.04 -8.79 -7.20
CA VAL A 66 27.62 -7.92 -6.17
C VAL A 66 29.11 -7.72 -6.44
N GLY A 67 29.53 -6.47 -6.57
CA GLY A 67 30.93 -6.08 -6.83
C GLY A 67 31.24 -5.73 -8.29
N GLN A 68 30.29 -5.91 -9.21
CA GLN A 68 30.43 -5.41 -10.59
C GLN A 68 30.03 -3.94 -10.70
N ALA A 69 30.69 -3.21 -11.60
CA ALA A 69 30.34 -1.83 -11.91
C ALA A 69 28.95 -1.78 -12.54
N LEU A 70 28.05 -1.03 -11.92
CA LEU A 70 26.72 -0.74 -12.47
C LEU A 70 26.84 0.38 -13.51
N PRO A 71 26.03 0.36 -14.58
CA PRO A 71 26.06 1.40 -15.61
C PRO A 71 25.66 2.78 -15.05
N SER A 72 24.84 2.82 -14.00
CA SER A 72 24.43 4.04 -13.33
C SER A 72 23.94 3.75 -11.91
N MET A 73 23.98 4.77 -11.04
CA MET A 73 23.30 4.75 -9.74
C MET A 73 21.76 4.81 -9.90
N ALA A 74 21.28 5.19 -11.07
CA ALA A 74 19.85 5.36 -11.37
C ALA A 74 19.19 4.11 -11.98
N TYR A 75 19.94 3.30 -12.74
CA TYR A 75 19.43 2.10 -13.42
C TYR A 75 20.48 1.00 -13.50
N GLY A 76 20.04 -0.26 -13.42
CA GLY A 76 20.93 -1.43 -13.39
C GLY A 76 21.20 -2.05 -14.76
N HIS A 77 20.47 -1.64 -15.80
CA HIS A 77 20.61 -2.12 -17.16
C HIS A 77 20.33 -0.97 -18.14
N GLU A 78 21.09 -0.92 -19.24
CA GLU A 78 20.93 0.06 -20.32
C GLU A 78 20.17 -0.58 -21.49
N VAL A 79 18.98 -0.06 -21.80
CA VAL A 79 18.24 -0.44 -23.02
C VAL A 79 18.77 0.37 -24.20
N LEU A 80 19.00 1.67 -23.97
CA LEU A 80 19.64 2.57 -24.91
C LEU A 80 21.04 2.90 -24.40
N ARG A 81 22.06 2.51 -25.17
CA ARG A 81 23.45 2.82 -24.86
C ARG A 81 23.73 4.30 -25.04
N ILE A 82 24.36 4.90 -24.04
CA ILE A 82 24.77 6.31 -24.08
C ILE A 82 26.22 6.35 -24.53
N VAL A 83 26.48 6.85 -25.73
CA VAL A 83 27.85 6.99 -26.26
C VAL A 83 28.54 8.16 -25.56
N GLU A 84 29.84 8.04 -25.30
CA GLU A 84 30.64 9.04 -24.57
C GLU A 84 30.76 10.41 -25.25
N ASP A 85 30.43 10.51 -26.54
CA ASP A 85 30.40 11.75 -27.33
C ASP A 85 28.97 12.25 -27.60
N ALA A 86 27.95 11.57 -27.05
CA ALA A 86 26.55 11.91 -27.30
C ALA A 86 26.23 13.34 -26.79
N PRO A 87 25.50 14.14 -27.57
CA PRO A 87 25.08 15.47 -27.15
C PRO A 87 24.21 15.39 -25.89
N TRP A 88 24.28 16.43 -25.06
CA TRP A 88 23.65 16.47 -23.73
C TRP A 88 22.16 16.09 -23.73
N TRP A 89 21.39 16.48 -24.75
CA TRP A 89 19.97 16.16 -24.86
C TRP A 89 19.71 14.67 -25.12
N GLN A 90 20.59 13.97 -25.84
CA GLN A 90 20.49 12.53 -26.06
C GLN A 90 20.76 11.77 -24.76
N ARG A 91 21.73 12.24 -23.97
CA ARG A 91 22.02 11.67 -22.64
C ARG A 91 20.78 11.75 -21.75
N ILE A 92 20.18 12.95 -21.67
CA ILE A 92 18.95 13.20 -20.90
C ILE A 92 17.81 12.27 -21.33
N LEU A 93 17.56 12.16 -22.64
CA LEU A 93 16.46 11.33 -23.14
C LEU A 93 16.73 9.83 -22.93
N TYR A 94 17.94 9.36 -23.23
CA TYR A 94 18.28 7.94 -23.13
C TYR A 94 18.38 7.49 -21.68
N GLY A 95 18.94 8.33 -20.80
CA GLY A 95 18.97 8.12 -19.36
C GLY A 95 17.55 8.09 -18.77
N ALA A 96 16.69 9.03 -19.18
CA ALA A 96 15.28 9.00 -18.79
C ALA A 96 14.58 7.71 -19.25
N VAL A 97 14.78 7.26 -20.49
CA VAL A 97 14.20 5.99 -20.98
C VAL A 97 14.73 4.79 -20.21
N ASN A 98 16.04 4.69 -19.97
CA ASN A 98 16.65 3.61 -19.20
C ASN A 98 16.12 3.56 -17.76
N TRP A 99 15.90 4.72 -17.15
CA TRP A 99 15.28 4.82 -15.83
C TRP A 99 13.82 4.37 -15.84
N LEU A 100 13.01 4.86 -16.80
CA LEU A 100 11.61 4.47 -16.94
C LEU A 100 11.48 2.95 -17.14
N ASP A 101 12.33 2.37 -17.98
CA ASP A 101 12.35 0.93 -18.22
C ASP A 101 12.66 0.14 -16.95
N SER A 102 13.65 0.58 -16.18
CA SER A 102 14.03 -0.02 -14.90
C SER A 102 12.92 0.07 -13.85
N MET A 103 12.11 1.13 -13.87
CA MET A 103 11.07 1.37 -12.85
C MET A 103 9.67 0.88 -13.24
N LYS A 104 9.41 0.55 -14.52
CA LYS A 104 8.07 0.23 -15.04
C LYS A 104 7.35 -0.87 -14.26
N ILE A 105 8.06 -1.94 -13.87
CA ILE A 105 7.45 -3.08 -13.18
C ILE A 105 7.04 -2.69 -11.76
N GLY A 106 7.90 -1.99 -11.03
CA GLY A 106 7.61 -1.55 -9.67
C GLY A 106 6.48 -0.53 -9.61
N MET A 107 6.43 0.38 -10.57
CA MET A 107 5.40 1.42 -10.61
C MET A 107 4.04 0.88 -11.06
N THR A 108 3.98 0.00 -12.06
CA THR A 108 2.73 -0.67 -12.45
C THR A 108 2.16 -1.46 -11.28
N PHE A 109 2.99 -2.24 -10.58
CA PHE A 109 2.59 -2.89 -9.34
C PHE A 109 2.09 -1.89 -8.29
N GLY A 110 2.84 -0.82 -8.01
CA GLY A 110 2.47 0.16 -7.00
C GLY A 110 1.15 0.89 -7.29
N VAL A 111 0.83 1.12 -8.57
CA VAL A 111 -0.45 1.69 -8.99
C VAL A 111 -1.60 0.68 -8.79
N LEU A 112 -1.41 -0.57 -9.20
CA LEU A 112 -2.41 -1.63 -9.02
C LEU A 112 -2.67 -1.91 -7.54
N PHE A 113 -1.60 -2.06 -6.76
CA PHE A 113 -1.69 -2.29 -5.32
C PHE A 113 -2.25 -1.07 -4.57
N GLY A 114 -1.82 0.14 -4.92
CA GLY A 114 -2.39 1.38 -4.39
C GLY A 114 -3.87 1.53 -4.69
N ALA A 115 -4.31 1.19 -5.90
CA ALA A 115 -5.73 1.19 -6.26
C ALA A 115 -6.52 0.14 -5.47
N LEU A 116 -5.91 -1.01 -5.19
CA LEU A 116 -6.53 -2.05 -4.38
C LEU A 116 -6.70 -1.60 -2.93
N LEU A 117 -5.67 -0.98 -2.34
CA LEU A 117 -5.76 -0.39 -1.00
C LEU A 117 -6.78 0.75 -0.95
N ASN A 118 -6.84 1.59 -1.99
CA ASN A 118 -7.86 2.63 -2.10
C ASN A 118 -9.27 2.03 -2.07
N THR A 119 -9.55 1.01 -2.91
CA THR A 119 -10.83 0.29 -2.91
C THR A 119 -11.10 -0.34 -1.53
N PHE A 120 -10.11 -0.97 -0.93
CA PHE A 120 -10.24 -1.59 0.39
C PHE A 120 -10.64 -0.58 1.47
N LEU A 121 -9.97 0.58 1.51
CA LEU A 121 -10.21 1.62 2.51
C LEU A 121 -11.53 2.35 2.31
N ARG A 122 -12.03 2.43 1.06
CA ARG A 122 -13.34 3.01 0.75
C ARG A 122 -14.49 2.19 1.35
N TYR A 123 -14.36 0.86 1.35
CA TYR A 123 -15.34 -0.04 1.97
C TYR A 123 -15.08 -0.29 3.45
N TYR A 124 -13.80 -0.36 3.84
CA TYR A 124 -13.34 -0.70 5.19
C TYR A 124 -12.34 0.36 5.69
N PRO A 125 -12.82 1.56 6.08
CA PRO A 125 -11.95 2.62 6.55
C PRO A 125 -11.21 2.18 7.82
N LEU A 126 -9.91 2.48 7.87
CA LEU A 126 -9.08 2.15 9.03
C LEU A 126 -9.54 2.93 10.27
N LYS A 127 -9.74 2.21 11.38
CA LYS A 127 -10.00 2.82 12.69
C LYS A 127 -8.70 3.36 13.27
N ILE A 128 -8.40 4.61 12.95
CA ILE A 128 -7.15 5.27 13.33
C ILE A 128 -7.43 6.33 14.40
N GLY A 129 -6.58 6.41 15.43
CA GLY A 129 -6.73 7.33 16.54
C GLY A 129 -6.39 8.78 16.15
N LYS A 130 -6.54 9.73 17.09
CA LYS A 130 -6.18 11.13 16.85
C LYS A 130 -4.68 11.43 16.93
N ASN A 131 -3.88 10.52 17.49
CA ASN A 131 -2.46 10.73 17.72
C ASN A 131 -1.62 10.48 16.45
N LEU A 132 -1.08 11.56 15.86
CA LEU A 132 -0.28 11.54 14.64
C LEU A 132 0.94 10.61 14.71
N TYR A 133 1.65 10.61 15.84
CA TYR A 133 2.86 9.81 16.05
C TYR A 133 2.54 8.31 16.02
N LEU A 134 1.50 7.92 16.77
CA LEU A 134 1.08 6.52 16.84
C LEU A 134 0.57 6.02 15.48
N ASN A 135 -0.11 6.90 14.74
CA ASN A 135 -0.62 6.57 13.42
C ASN A 135 0.52 6.40 12.39
N SER A 136 1.54 7.26 12.43
CA SER A 136 2.71 7.08 11.58
C SER A 136 3.45 5.77 11.89
N LEU A 137 3.62 5.43 13.17
CA LEU A 137 4.18 4.16 13.59
C LEU A 137 3.34 2.96 13.12
N LYS A 138 2.01 3.03 13.22
CA LYS A 138 1.11 1.97 12.69
C LYS A 138 1.30 1.79 11.18
N GLY A 139 1.39 2.87 10.42
CA GLY A 139 1.69 2.82 9.00
C GLY A 139 3.04 2.15 8.72
N ALA A 140 4.06 2.51 9.50
CA ALA A 140 5.38 1.91 9.38
C ALA A 140 5.36 0.40 9.65
N LEU A 141 4.68 -0.04 10.72
CA LEU A 141 4.54 -1.45 11.08
C LEU A 141 3.83 -2.27 10.00
N VAL A 142 2.83 -1.69 9.32
CA VAL A 142 2.18 -2.33 8.17
C VAL A 142 3.09 -2.34 6.94
N GLY A 143 3.95 -1.34 6.78
CA GLY A 143 4.92 -1.27 5.68
C GLY A 143 6.01 -2.33 5.75
N VAL A 144 6.51 -2.66 6.96
CA VAL A 144 7.60 -3.64 7.17
C VAL A 144 7.36 -4.97 6.43
N PRO A 145 6.25 -5.70 6.65
CA PRO A 145 6.02 -6.98 6.00
C PRO A 145 5.67 -6.87 4.52
N MET A 146 5.18 -5.71 4.06
CA MET A 146 4.79 -5.53 2.66
C MET A 146 6.01 -5.47 1.74
N GLY A 147 7.12 -4.90 2.23
CA GLY A 147 8.44 -5.00 1.61
C GLY A 147 8.50 -4.50 0.16
N VAL A 148 7.59 -3.61 -0.23
CA VAL A 148 7.51 -3.06 -1.59
C VAL A 148 8.64 -2.07 -1.84
N CYS A 149 9.03 -1.95 -3.10
CA CYS A 149 10.12 -1.10 -3.54
C CYS A 149 9.84 0.39 -3.32
N ALA A 150 10.87 1.24 -3.27
CA ALA A 150 10.70 2.68 -3.06
C ALA A 150 9.80 3.33 -4.14
N ASN A 151 9.97 2.92 -5.40
CA ASN A 151 9.14 3.38 -6.52
C ASN A 151 7.69 2.87 -6.45
N CYS A 152 7.48 1.72 -5.81
CA CYS A 152 6.17 1.10 -5.59
C CYS A 152 5.42 1.82 -4.46
N ALA A 153 6.16 2.30 -3.45
CA ALA A 153 5.61 2.83 -2.22
C ALA A 153 4.88 4.16 -2.41
N VAL A 154 5.32 5.00 -3.35
CA VAL A 154 4.69 6.31 -3.66
C VAL A 154 3.26 6.18 -4.20
N PRO A 155 2.99 5.48 -5.31
CA PRO A 155 1.63 5.28 -5.80
C PRO A 155 0.77 4.47 -4.81
N THR A 156 1.39 3.56 -4.04
CA THR A 156 0.70 2.82 -2.97
C THR A 156 0.20 3.76 -1.87
N ALA A 157 1.07 4.64 -1.36
CA ALA A 157 0.72 5.65 -0.36
C ALA A 157 -0.32 6.65 -0.90
N CYS A 158 -0.20 7.04 -2.17
CA CYS A 158 -1.22 7.83 -2.87
C CYS A 158 -2.58 7.11 -2.92
N GLY A 159 -2.60 5.80 -3.06
CA GLY A 159 -3.80 4.97 -2.99
C GLY A 159 -4.42 4.99 -1.59
N VAL A 160 -3.58 4.84 -0.55
CA VAL A 160 -4.02 4.91 0.85
C VAL A 160 -4.67 6.27 1.15
N THR A 161 -4.05 7.38 0.76
CA THR A 161 -4.59 8.72 1.02
C THR A 161 -5.86 9.01 0.22
N ARG A 162 -5.93 8.57 -1.04
CA ARG A 162 -7.14 8.71 -1.88
C ARG A 162 -8.30 7.84 -1.40
N GLY A 163 -8.01 6.69 -0.76
CA GLY A 163 -9.00 5.84 -0.10
C GLY A 163 -9.48 6.36 1.25
N HIS A 164 -9.28 7.65 1.55
CA HIS A 164 -9.58 8.27 2.84
C HIS A 164 -8.77 7.72 4.01
N GLY A 165 -7.65 7.04 3.73
CA GLY A 165 -6.64 6.72 4.73
C GLY A 165 -5.94 7.98 5.21
N ARG A 166 -5.52 7.98 6.48
CA ARG A 166 -4.78 9.10 7.06
C ARG A 166 -3.39 9.24 6.43
N ILE A 167 -2.96 10.48 6.22
CA ILE A 167 -1.71 10.80 5.52
C ILE A 167 -0.49 10.32 6.33
N GLU A 168 -0.54 10.45 7.65
CA GLU A 168 0.55 10.00 8.51
C GLU A 168 0.78 8.47 8.44
N VAL A 169 -0.29 7.68 8.25
CA VAL A 169 -0.20 6.23 8.03
C VAL A 169 0.41 5.94 6.66
N ALA A 170 -0.03 6.66 5.62
CA ALA A 170 0.49 6.48 4.27
C ALA A 170 1.98 6.83 4.18
N LEU A 171 2.43 7.90 4.84
CA LEU A 171 3.84 8.30 4.88
C LEU A 171 4.68 7.33 5.73
N GLY A 172 4.18 6.87 6.87
CA GLY A 172 4.84 5.83 7.66
C GLY A 172 5.05 4.55 6.85
N PHE A 173 4.02 4.10 6.12
CA PHE A 173 4.11 2.99 5.18
C PHE A 173 5.16 3.23 4.08
N LEU A 174 5.15 4.42 3.48
CA LEU A 174 6.02 4.82 2.37
C LEU A 174 7.50 4.71 2.74
N PHE A 175 7.90 5.25 3.89
CA PHE A 175 9.29 5.23 4.33
C PHE A 175 9.71 3.86 4.87
N SER A 176 8.80 3.15 5.53
CA SER A 176 9.13 1.88 6.18
C SER A 176 9.30 0.74 5.18
N SER A 177 8.38 0.61 4.23
CA SER A 177 8.31 -0.53 3.31
C SER A 177 9.62 -0.88 2.58
N PRO A 178 10.32 0.07 1.93
CA PRO A 178 11.57 -0.26 1.23
C PRO A 178 12.76 -0.45 2.17
N ASN A 179 12.71 0.03 3.42
CA ASN A 179 13.87 0.09 4.31
C ASN A 179 13.92 -1.05 5.32
N PHE A 180 12.78 -1.43 5.90
CA PHE A 180 12.68 -2.40 6.99
C PHE A 180 12.30 -3.81 6.53
N ASN A 181 12.22 -4.07 5.23
CA ASN A 181 12.09 -5.43 4.71
C ASN A 181 13.28 -6.28 5.23
N PRO A 182 13.05 -7.46 5.83
CA PRO A 182 14.12 -8.31 6.37
C PRO A 182 15.26 -8.57 5.39
N VAL A 183 14.96 -8.75 4.10
CA VAL A 183 15.97 -8.99 3.07
C VAL A 183 16.82 -7.74 2.84
N VAL A 184 16.19 -6.56 2.79
CA VAL A 184 16.91 -5.29 2.59
C VAL A 184 17.74 -4.92 3.82
N VAL A 185 17.23 -5.21 5.02
CA VAL A 185 17.98 -5.02 6.27
C VAL A 185 19.24 -5.87 6.24
N MET A 186 19.11 -7.18 5.96
CA MET A 186 20.24 -8.08 5.85
C MET A 186 21.24 -7.61 4.79
N MET A 187 20.77 -7.31 3.57
CA MET A 187 21.62 -6.80 2.49
C MET A 187 22.35 -5.50 2.86
N THR A 188 21.68 -4.58 3.56
CA THR A 188 22.28 -3.30 3.97
C THR A 188 23.43 -3.56 4.95
N PHE A 189 23.23 -4.40 5.96
CA PHE A 189 24.27 -4.72 6.94
C PHE A 189 25.42 -5.54 6.38
N MET A 190 25.20 -6.31 5.31
CA MET A 190 26.27 -7.04 4.62
C MET A 190 27.04 -6.17 3.62
N ALA A 191 26.37 -5.22 2.95
CA ALA A 191 26.98 -4.41 1.90
C ALA A 191 27.65 -3.13 2.41
N LEU A 192 27.18 -2.57 3.53
CA LEU A 192 27.66 -1.28 4.06
C LEU A 192 28.32 -1.45 5.43
N PRO A 193 29.34 -0.63 5.76
CA PRO A 193 29.93 -0.61 7.09
C PRO A 193 28.87 -0.42 8.18
N TRP A 194 29.10 -1.01 9.34
CA TRP A 194 28.15 -1.00 10.46
C TRP A 194 27.70 0.41 10.85
N THR A 195 28.62 1.38 10.83
CA THR A 195 28.34 2.80 11.13
C THR A 195 27.36 3.44 10.13
N MET A 196 27.53 3.17 8.84
CA MET A 196 26.65 3.68 7.78
C MET A 196 25.27 3.05 7.84
N SER A 197 25.21 1.74 8.07
CA SER A 197 23.95 0.99 8.22
C SER A 197 23.15 1.49 9.41
N LEU A 198 23.76 1.64 10.59
CA LEU A 198 23.10 2.19 11.77
C LEU A 198 22.61 3.62 11.55
N THR A 199 23.44 4.47 10.95
CA THR A 199 23.08 5.88 10.70
C THR A 199 21.88 5.97 9.76
N LYS A 200 21.85 5.18 8.68
CA LYS A 200 20.70 5.09 7.77
C LYS A 200 19.42 4.74 8.53
N TYR A 201 19.45 3.70 9.36
CA TYR A 201 18.25 3.28 10.10
C TYR A 201 17.83 4.28 11.18
N ALA A 202 18.78 4.93 11.85
CA ALA A 202 18.51 6.01 12.79
C ALA A 202 17.81 7.19 12.09
N ILE A 203 18.29 7.61 10.92
CA ILE A 203 17.66 8.68 10.13
C ILE A 203 16.26 8.27 9.68
N VAL A 204 16.07 7.05 9.18
CA VAL A 204 14.75 6.58 8.74
C VAL A 204 13.76 6.54 9.91
N LEU A 205 14.19 6.07 11.09
CA LEU A 205 13.38 6.09 12.31
C LEU A 205 13.03 7.53 12.74
N LEU A 206 13.99 8.44 12.69
CA LEU A 206 13.77 9.86 12.96
C LEU A 206 12.75 10.45 11.98
N VAL A 207 12.84 10.11 10.69
CA VAL A 207 11.89 10.56 9.68
C VAL A 207 10.47 10.11 10.02
N ILE A 208 10.29 8.82 10.33
CA ILE A 208 8.97 8.23 10.60
C ILE A 208 8.40 8.74 11.93
N LEU A 209 9.20 8.78 13.00
CA LEU A 209 8.71 9.09 14.34
C LEU A 209 8.66 10.58 14.63
N VAL A 210 9.47 11.41 13.97
CA VAL A 210 9.59 12.83 14.29
C VAL A 210 9.20 13.69 13.10
N ILE A 211 9.90 13.58 11.96
CA ILE A 211 9.71 14.51 10.84
C ILE A 211 8.30 14.40 10.26
N VAL A 212 7.84 13.20 9.92
CA VAL A 212 6.51 12.98 9.35
C VAL A 212 5.39 13.56 10.24
N PRO A 213 5.26 13.18 11.52
CA PRO A 213 4.20 13.72 12.36
C PRO A 213 4.38 15.22 12.64
N THR A 214 5.61 15.74 12.74
CA THR A 214 5.86 17.18 12.95
C THR A 214 5.48 18.00 11.73
N VAL A 215 5.84 17.57 10.52
CA VAL A 215 5.49 18.24 9.26
C VAL A 215 3.98 18.22 9.06
N ILE A 216 3.31 17.11 9.37
CA ILE A 216 1.84 17.03 9.29
C ILE A 216 1.20 17.95 10.33
N ALA A 217 1.67 17.94 11.58
CA ALA A 217 1.17 18.83 12.61
C ALA A 217 1.34 20.31 12.24
N TRP A 218 2.47 20.65 11.60
CA TRP A 218 2.72 21.98 11.07
C TRP A 218 1.77 22.33 9.93
N LEU A 219 1.53 21.39 8.99
CA LEU A 219 0.62 21.58 7.87
C LEU A 219 -0.85 21.70 8.33
N GLU A 220 -1.26 20.93 9.34
CA GLU A 220 -2.60 20.97 9.95
C GLU A 220 -2.90 22.32 10.60
N ARG A 221 -1.88 23.00 11.15
CA ARG A 221 -2.05 24.37 11.67
C ARG A 221 -2.45 25.36 10.58
N SER A 222 -1.96 25.19 9.35
CA SER A 222 -2.27 26.06 8.22
C SER A 222 -3.53 25.65 7.47
N LYS A 223 -3.80 24.34 7.38
CA LYS A 223 -4.99 23.78 6.73
C LYS A 223 -5.42 22.53 7.50
N PRO A 224 -6.56 22.53 8.23
CA PRO A 224 -6.99 21.34 8.94
C PRO A 224 -7.22 20.21 7.94
N LEU A 225 -6.32 19.21 7.95
CA LEU A 225 -6.50 18.00 7.16
C LEU A 225 -7.72 17.29 7.73
N LYS A 226 -8.66 16.89 6.86
CA LYS A 226 -9.89 16.20 7.28
C LYS A 226 -9.54 14.87 7.94
N ALA A 227 -9.36 14.88 9.25
CA ALA A 227 -9.40 13.70 10.08
C ALA A 227 -10.85 13.22 10.11
N LEU A 228 -11.21 12.29 9.23
CA LEU A 228 -12.55 11.74 9.19
C LEU A 228 -12.81 10.94 10.48
N THR A 229 -13.83 11.40 11.20
CA THR A 229 -14.47 10.69 12.31
C THR A 229 -14.90 9.32 11.79
N VAL A 230 -14.54 8.28 12.54
CA VAL A 230 -14.93 6.90 12.29
C VAL A 230 -16.46 6.84 12.20
N CYS A 231 -17.01 6.81 10.99
CA CYS A 231 -18.33 6.21 10.81
C CYS A 231 -18.13 4.74 11.16
N ILE A 232 -18.69 4.32 12.29
CA ILE A 232 -18.90 2.90 12.57
C ILE A 232 -19.65 2.39 11.36
N VAL A 233 -18.96 1.66 10.47
CA VAL A 233 -19.60 0.91 9.41
C VAL A 233 -20.59 0.02 10.13
N PRO A 234 -21.92 0.19 9.94
CA PRO A 234 -22.87 -0.79 10.39
C PRO A 234 -22.47 -2.06 9.66
N LEU A 235 -22.05 -3.08 10.41
CA LEU A 235 -21.85 -4.40 9.85
C LEU A 235 -23.17 -4.75 9.16
N ALA A 236 -23.15 -4.76 7.83
CA ALA A 236 -24.22 -5.05 6.88
C ALA A 236 -25.64 -5.02 7.46
N SER A 237 -26.47 -4.14 6.90
CA SER A 237 -27.93 -4.25 6.94
C SER A 237 -28.38 -5.71 6.96
N SER A 238 -29.38 -6.01 7.77
CA SER A 238 -29.89 -7.34 8.17
C SER A 238 -30.27 -8.31 7.03
N ASP A 239 -30.01 -7.97 5.77
CA ASP A 239 -30.22 -8.81 4.60
C ASP A 239 -28.93 -8.93 3.76
N CYS A 240 -28.05 -9.89 4.14
CA CYS A 240 -26.90 -10.35 3.35
C CYS A 240 -27.35 -11.09 2.07
N LYS A 241 -28.06 -10.41 1.16
CA LYS A 241 -28.66 -10.98 -0.06
C LYS A 241 -27.79 -10.81 -1.31
N GLU A 242 -26.63 -10.16 -1.21
CA GLU A 242 -25.78 -9.89 -2.37
C GLU A 242 -25.30 -11.20 -3.07
N THR A 243 -25.36 -11.20 -4.40
CA THR A 243 -24.88 -12.31 -5.24
C THR A 243 -23.41 -12.09 -5.57
N PHE A 244 -22.60 -13.16 -5.58
CA PHE A 244 -21.16 -13.09 -5.85
C PHE A 244 -20.81 -12.31 -7.13
N LEU A 245 -21.54 -12.56 -8.23
CA LEU A 245 -21.33 -11.86 -9.51
C LEU A 245 -21.61 -10.36 -9.45
N PHE A 246 -22.60 -9.95 -8.66
CA PHE A 246 -22.91 -8.54 -8.47
C PHE A 246 -21.77 -7.86 -7.70
N VAL A 247 -21.34 -8.48 -6.60
CA VAL A 247 -20.24 -8.00 -5.76
C VAL A 247 -18.94 -7.91 -6.56
N SER A 248 -18.58 -8.96 -7.31
CA SER A 248 -17.34 -8.96 -8.10
C SER A 248 -17.35 -7.90 -9.21
N LYS A 249 -18.48 -7.70 -9.90
CA LYS A 249 -18.63 -6.65 -10.92
C LYS A 249 -18.54 -5.26 -10.32
N GLU A 250 -19.20 -5.01 -9.19
CA GLU A 250 -19.13 -3.73 -8.48
C GLU A 250 -17.68 -3.43 -8.07
N LEU A 251 -17.01 -4.39 -7.41
CA LEU A 251 -15.63 -4.25 -6.97
C LEU A 251 -14.67 -4.03 -8.16
N ALA A 252 -14.87 -4.74 -9.27
CA ALA A 252 -14.06 -4.60 -10.46
C ALA A 252 -14.18 -3.19 -11.07
N LEU A 253 -15.40 -2.65 -11.17
CA LEU A 253 -15.62 -1.31 -11.70
C LEU A 253 -14.99 -0.23 -10.79
N ASP A 254 -15.19 -0.33 -9.48
CA ASP A 254 -14.57 0.59 -8.53
C ASP A 254 -13.04 0.48 -8.54
N TYR A 255 -12.50 -0.72 -8.66
CA TYR A 255 -11.06 -0.95 -8.80
C TYR A 255 -10.49 -0.33 -10.08
N ILE A 256 -11.12 -0.55 -11.24
CA ILE A 256 -10.68 0.05 -12.52
C ILE A 256 -10.69 1.58 -12.44
N LYS A 257 -11.75 2.16 -11.85
CA LYS A 257 -11.84 3.61 -11.64
C LYS A 257 -10.70 4.12 -10.76
N ASN A 258 -10.39 3.40 -9.68
CA ASN A 258 -9.29 3.74 -8.78
C ASN A 258 -7.92 3.60 -9.46
N VAL A 259 -7.70 2.57 -10.27
CA VAL A 259 -6.49 2.43 -11.09
C VAL A 259 -6.34 3.63 -12.00
N TRP A 260 -7.37 3.99 -12.78
CA TRP A 260 -7.30 5.12 -13.71
C TRP A 260 -7.02 6.46 -13.02
N MET A 261 -7.57 6.65 -11.81
CA MET A 261 -7.31 7.82 -10.99
C MET A 261 -5.85 7.91 -10.52
N LEU A 262 -5.19 6.77 -10.27
CA LEU A 262 -3.79 6.73 -9.86
C LEU A 262 -2.81 6.77 -11.05
N VAL A 263 -3.15 6.15 -12.18
CA VAL A 263 -2.29 6.08 -13.37
C VAL A 263 -1.92 7.49 -13.86
N LYS A 264 -2.91 8.36 -14.07
CA LYS A 264 -2.68 9.71 -14.62
C LYS A 264 -1.62 10.52 -13.86
N PRO A 265 -1.78 10.78 -12.54
CA PRO A 265 -0.78 11.56 -11.81
C PRO A 265 0.56 10.82 -11.70
N THR A 266 0.55 9.49 -11.58
CA THR A 266 1.79 8.71 -11.44
C THR A 266 2.63 8.81 -12.71
N VAL A 267 2.04 8.57 -13.89
CA VAL A 267 2.75 8.64 -15.17
C VAL A 267 3.26 10.06 -15.44
N THR A 268 2.44 11.09 -15.19
CA THR A 268 2.87 12.48 -15.40
C THR A 268 4.05 12.87 -14.50
N ILE A 269 3.97 12.58 -13.19
CA ILE A 269 5.05 12.91 -12.25
C ILE A 269 6.31 12.10 -12.57
N MET A 270 6.15 10.84 -12.95
CA MET A 270 7.24 9.94 -13.30
C MET A 270 8.02 10.41 -14.53
N LEU A 271 7.33 10.81 -15.60
CA LEU A 271 7.98 11.38 -16.80
C LEU A 271 8.72 12.69 -16.47
N LEU A 272 8.11 13.56 -15.67
CA LEU A 272 8.76 14.79 -15.24
C LEU A 272 9.98 14.51 -14.37
N ALA A 273 9.86 13.59 -13.41
CA ALA A 273 10.94 13.23 -12.50
C ALA A 273 12.10 12.56 -13.24
N SER A 274 11.84 11.71 -14.23
CA SER A 274 12.90 11.03 -14.99
C SER A 274 13.72 12.02 -15.80
N VAL A 275 13.05 12.94 -16.51
CA VAL A 275 13.74 13.97 -17.31
C VAL A 275 14.50 14.94 -16.41
N LEU A 276 13.90 15.37 -15.30
CA LEU A 276 14.53 16.30 -14.37
C LEU A 276 15.74 15.67 -13.67
N ALA A 277 15.64 14.42 -13.22
CA ALA A 277 16.74 13.71 -12.58
C ALA A 277 17.92 13.53 -13.56
N ASP A 278 17.65 13.13 -14.81
CA ASP A 278 18.71 12.92 -15.79
C ASP A 278 19.33 14.23 -16.29
N ALA A 279 18.53 15.29 -16.39
CA ALA A 279 19.03 16.64 -16.63
C ALA A 279 19.96 17.11 -15.51
N LEU A 280 19.60 16.89 -14.25
CA LEU A 280 20.46 17.21 -13.11
C LEU A 280 21.78 16.43 -13.16
N LEU A 281 21.74 15.13 -13.41
CA LEU A 281 22.94 14.28 -13.49
C LEU A 281 23.83 14.64 -14.69
N THR A 282 23.25 15.11 -15.80
CA THR A 282 24.01 15.48 -17.00
C THR A 282 24.60 16.89 -16.91
N LEU A 283 23.89 17.84 -16.27
CA LEU A 283 24.26 19.25 -16.23
C LEU A 283 25.09 19.64 -15.00
N ILE A 284 24.99 18.88 -13.91
CA ILE A 284 25.70 19.14 -12.64
C ILE A 284 26.60 17.92 -12.37
N PRO A 285 27.89 17.98 -12.76
CA PRO A 285 28.84 16.89 -12.58
C PRO A 285 29.21 16.65 -11.10
#